data_AF-A0A4U1J7M6-F1
#
_entry.id   AF-A0A4U1J7M6-F1
#
_cell.length_a   1.000
_cell.length_b   1.000
_cell.length_c   1.000
_cell.angle_alpha   90.00
_cell.angle_beta   90.00
_cell.angle_gamma   90.00
#
_symmetry.space_group_name_H-M   'P 1'
#
loop_
_entity.id
_entity.type
_entity.pdbx_description
1 polymer ?
#
loop_
_entity_poly.entity_id
_entity_poly.type
_entity_poly.pdbx_seq_one_letter_code
_entity_poly.pdbx_strand_id
1 'polypeptide(L)' 'MELPERLRGRLDQLRAMSEAGTITQVVKRAVTLYDVLLSAIRNRRERIILRSADGTERELLIP' A
#
# COMPACT_ATOMS: atom_id res chain seq x y z
N MET A 1 -19.14 -11.20 -2.15
CA MET A 1 -18.36 -11.28 -0.89
C MET A 1 -18.56 -9.99 -0.13
N GLU A 2 -18.99 -10.06 1.13
CA GLU A 2 -19.09 -8.88 1.96
C GLU A 2 -17.76 -8.63 2.68
N LEU A 3 -17.27 -7.39 2.62
CA LEU A 3 -16.06 -6.98 3.32
C LEU A 3 -16.40 -6.65 4.78
N PRO A 4 -15.57 -7.05 5.75
CA PRO A 4 -15.69 -6.57 7.12
C PRO A 4 -15.74 -5.04 7.17
N GLU A 5 -16.62 -4.47 8.00
CA GLU A 5 -16.82 -3.01 8.05
C GLU A 5 -15.54 -2.23 8.32
N ARG A 6 -14.69 -2.75 9.22
CA ARG A 6 -13.36 -2.17 9.49
C ARG A 6 -12.47 -2.09 8.25
N LEU A 7 -12.52 -3.11 7.40
CA LEU A 7 -11.75 -3.15 6.16
C LEU A 7 -12.33 -2.20 5.12
N ARG A 8 -13.67 -2.14 5.01
CA ARG A 8 -14.37 -1.18 4.14
C ARG A 8 -13.99 0.26 4.49
N GLY A 9 -14.06 0.63 5.77
CA GLY A 9 -13.69 1.99 6.21
C GLY A 9 -12.25 2.36 5.89
N ARG A 10 -11.30 1.43 6.02
CA ARG A 10 -9.89 1.65 5.62
C ARG A 10 -9.74 1.82 4.11
N LEU A 11 -10.47 1.04 3.30
CA LEU A 11 -10.45 1.15 1.85
C LEU A 11 -11.06 2.48 1.38
N ASP A 12 -12.10 2.96 2.04
CA ASP A 12 -12.69 4.27 1.74
C ASP A 12 -11.75 5.43 2.10
N GLN A 13 -11.05 5.35 3.23
CA GLN A 13 -10.00 6.33 3.56
C GLN A 13 -8.89 6.34 2.50
N LEU A 14 -8.38 5.16 2.13
CA LEU A 14 -7.37 5.03 1.07
C LEU A 14 -7.87 5.52 -0.28
N ARG A 15 -9.16 5.31 -0.60
CA ARG A 15 -9.79 5.84 -1.81
C ARG A 15 -9.74 7.36 -1.84
N ALA A 16 -10.10 8.01 -0.74
CA ALA A 16 -10.05 9.46 -0.62
C ALA A 16 -8.61 9.99 -0.71
N MET A 17 -7.66 9.39 0.02
CA MET A 17 -6.26 9.80 0.02
C MET A 17 -5.55 9.62 -1.33
N SER A 18 -5.92 8.60 -2.09
CA SER A 18 -5.32 8.29 -3.40
C SER A 18 -6.12 8.82 -4.59
N GLU A 19 -7.17 9.60 -4.33
CA GLU A 19 -8.09 10.15 -5.34
C GLU A 19 -8.62 9.08 -6.30
N ALA A 20 -8.84 7.87 -5.80
CA ALA A 20 -9.33 6.77 -6.62
C ALA A 20 -10.85 6.90 -6.84
N GLY A 21 -11.29 6.65 -8.08
CA GLY A 21 -12.71 6.69 -8.44
C GLY A 21 -13.51 5.55 -7.83
N THR A 22 -12.88 4.41 -7.54
CA THR A 22 -13.55 3.24 -6.94
C THR A 22 -12.65 2.46 -5.98
N ILE A 23 -13.26 1.70 -5.07
CA ILE A 23 -12.54 0.74 -4.19
C ILE A 23 -11.76 -0.27 -5.04
N THR A 24 -12.30 -0.73 -6.17
CA THR A 24 -11.59 -1.66 -7.08
C THR A 24 -10.30 -1.05 -7.61
N GLN A 25 -10.28 0.25 -7.93
CA GLN A 25 -9.05 0.94 -8.33
C GLN A 25 -8.04 1.02 -7.18
N VAL A 26 -8.49 1.26 -5.94
CA VAL A 26 -7.62 1.22 -4.76
C VAL A 26 -6.95 -0.14 -4.63
N VAL A 27 -7.73 -1.22 -4.70
CA VAL A 27 -7.20 -2.59 -4.59
C VAL A 27 -6.20 -2.89 -5.71
N LYS A 28 -6.52 -2.55 -6.96
CA LYS A 28 -5.59 -2.73 -8.09
C LYS A 28 -4.27 -1.99 -7.87
N ARG A 29 -4.33 -0.70 -7.51
CA ARG A 29 -3.14 0.12 -7.25
C ARG A 29 -2.31 -0.44 -6.08
N ALA A 30 -2.97 -0.90 -5.01
CA ALA A 30 -2.30 -1.49 -3.85
C ALA A 30 -1.55 -2.79 -4.21
N VAL A 31 -2.18 -3.67 -4.99
CA VAL A 31 -1.54 -4.90 -5.47
C VAL A 31 -0.35 -4.59 -6.38
N THR A 32 -0.51 -3.68 -7.34
CA THR A 32 0.61 -3.26 -8.21
C THR A 32 1.77 -2.66 -7.42
N LEU A 33 1.49 -1.81 -6.43
CA LEU A 33 2.52 -1.26 -5.55
C LEU A 33 3.23 -2.36 -4.77
N TYR A 34 2.47 -3.32 -4.21
CA TYR A 34 3.05 -4.47 -3.51
C TYR A 34 3.99 -5.28 -4.40
N ASP A 35 3.59 -5.59 -5.64
CA ASP A 35 4.43 -6.35 -6.58
C ASP A 35 5.73 -5.64 -6.93
N VAL A 36 5.68 -4.31 -7.12
CA VAL A 36 6.87 -3.48 -7.37
C VAL A 36 7.81 -3.51 -6.17
N LEU A 37 7.28 -3.29 -4.97
CA LEU A 37 8.07 -3.29 -3.73
C LEU A 37 8.69 -4.66 -3.45
N LEU A 38 7.91 -5.73 -3.62
CA LEU A 38 8.38 -7.09 -3.45
C LEU A 38 9.50 -7.44 -4.44
N SER A 39 9.34 -7.03 -5.70
CA SER A 39 10.36 -7.25 -6.74
C SER A 39 11.64 -6.48 -6.45
N ALA A 40 11.55 -5.24 -5.95
CA ALA A 40 12.71 -4.46 -5.54
C ALA A 40 13.47 -5.15 -4.39
N ILE A 41 12.76 -5.58 -3.35
CA ILE A 41 13.37 -6.24 -2.18
C ILE A 41 13.98 -7.60 -2.55
N ARG A 42 13.23 -8.47 -3.25
CA ARG A 42 13.65 -9.86 -3.47
C ARG A 42 14.59 -10.04 -4.66
N ASN A 43 14.31 -9.37 -5.79
CA ASN A 43 15.06 -9.61 -7.03
C ASN A 43 16.27 -8.69 -7.16
N ARG A 44 16.14 -7.45 -6.68
CA ARG A 44 17.18 -6.42 -6.81
C ARG A 44 17.96 -6.17 -5.52
N ARG A 45 17.50 -6.74 -4.39
CA ARG A 45 18.07 -6.54 -3.04
C ARG A 45 18.12 -5.07 -2.65
N GLU A 46 17.15 -4.29 -3.13
CA GLU A 46 17.00 -2.88 -2.79
C GLU A 46 16.43 -2.72 -1.39
N ARG A 47 16.92 -1.72 -0.65
CA ARG A 47 16.37 -1.33 0.64
C ARG A 47 15.31 -0.25 0.42
N ILE A 48 14.08 -0.55 0.82
CA ILE A 48 12.98 0.41 0.73
C ILE A 48 12.83 1.13 2.06
N ILE A 49 12.96 2.45 2.05
CA ILE A 49 12.77 3.29 3.23
C ILE A 49 11.41 3.98 3.17
N LEU A 50 10.58 3.75 4.18
CA LEU A 50 9.35 4.49 4.40
C LEU A 50 9.64 5.68 5.29
N ARG A 51 9.29 6.88 4.80
CA ARG A 51 9.34 8.11 5.57
C ARG A 51 7.93 8.55 5.95
N SER A 52 7.69 8.67 7.24
CA SER A 52 6.46 9.20 7.80
C SER A 52 6.41 10.73 7.69
N ALA A 53 5.22 11.31 7.85
CA ALA A 53 5.03 12.77 7.77
C ALA A 53 5.79 13.55 8.86
N ASP A 54 6.11 12.90 9.98
CA ASP A 54 6.94 13.43 11.07
C ASP A 54 8.46 13.34 10.78
N GLY A 55 8.84 12.83 9.60
CA GLY A 55 10.23 12.62 9.21
C GLY A 55 10.83 11.30 9.71
N THR A 56 10.09 10.50 10.48
CA THR A 56 10.57 9.20 10.95
C THR A 56 10.78 8.25 9.78
N GLU A 57 11.97 7.65 9.70
CA GLU A 57 12.31 6.66 8.68
C GLU A 57 12.30 5.24 9.26
N ARG A 58 11.79 4.30 8.46
CA ARG A 58 11.90 2.87 8.76
C ARG A 58 12.10 2.07 7.47
N GLU A 59 12.87 1.00 7.57
CA GLU A 59 13.00 0.04 6.48
C GLU A 59 11.71 -0.79 6.36
N LEU A 60 11.19 -0.89 5.13
CA LEU A 60 10.08 -1.78 4.83
C LEU A 60 10.61 -3.20 4.65
N LEU A 61 10.15 -4.09 5.52
CA LEU A 61 10.38 -5.52 5.42
C LEU A 61 9.08 -6.18 4.94
N ILE A 62 9.13 -6.86 3.80
CA ILE A 62 8.05 -7.70 3.31
C ILE A 62 8.51 -9.16 3.46
N PRO A 63 7.83 -9.99 4.29
CA PRO A 63 8.19 -11.39 4.49
C PRO A 63 8.07 -12.21 3.20
#